data_AF-A0A4Q3WD22-F1
#
_entry.id   AF-A0A4Q3WD22-F1
#
_cell.length_a   1.000
_cell.length_b   1.000
_cell.length_c   1.000
_cell.angle_alpha   90.00
_cell.angle_beta   90.00
_cell.angle_gamma   90.00
#
_symmetry.space_group_name_H-M   'P 1'
#
loop_
_entity.id
_entity.type
_entity.pdbx_description
1 polymer ?
#
loop_
_entity_poly.entity_id
_entity_poly.type
_entity_poly.pdbx_seq_one_letter_code
_entity_poly.pdbx_strand_id
1 'polypeptide(L)'
;MNIHYKRLIAAGMAASTLALWALPSAAIDFTNAAFVKVATANTSIPVGHLDFCRSRPGECQANSDVQDAMALTEANWQQLVAVNAHFNQTIVPVTDQELY
;
A
#
# COMPACT_ATOMS: atom_id res chain seq x y z
N MET A 1 43.71 -32.12 -27.23
CA MET A 1 43.02 -30.82 -27.31
C MET A 1 41.65 -30.77 -26.58
N ASN A 2 40.90 -31.88 -26.41
CA ASN A 2 39.52 -31.83 -25.86
C ASN A 2 39.39 -31.90 -24.32
N ILE A 3 40.41 -32.34 -23.59
CA ILE A 3 40.33 -32.56 -22.14
C ILE A 3 40.57 -31.27 -21.34
N HIS A 4 41.45 -30.39 -21.83
CA HIS A 4 41.70 -29.09 -21.19
C HIS A 4 40.53 -28.11 -21.38
N TYR A 5 39.85 -28.14 -22.53
CA TYR A 5 38.66 -27.34 -22.81
C TYR A 5 37.47 -27.67 -21.87
N LYS A 6 37.25 -28.96 -21.59
CA LYS A 6 36.19 -29.40 -20.66
C LYS A 6 36.45 -28.97 -19.21
N ARG A 7 37.72 -28.92 -18.79
CA ARG A 7 38.10 -28.46 -17.44
C ARG A 7 37.96 -26.94 -17.27
N LEU A 8 38.20 -26.17 -18.32
CA LEU A 8 38.02 -24.71 -18.30
C LEU A 8 36.54 -24.29 -18.27
N ILE A 9 35.65 -25.06 -18.90
CA ILE A 9 34.19 -24.81 -18.85
C ILE A 9 33.61 -25.12 -17.47
N ALA A 10 34.04 -26.22 -16.83
CA ALA A 10 33.55 -26.61 -15.50
C ALA A 10 33.96 -25.60 -14.40
N ALA A 11 35.15 -25.00 -14.51
CA ALA A 11 35.59 -23.95 -13.59
C ALA A 11 34.84 -22.62 -13.77
N GLY A 12 34.37 -22.32 -15.00
CA GLY A 12 33.55 -21.15 -15.29
C GLY A 12 32.13 -21.23 -14.71
N MET A 13 31.51 -22.42 -14.72
CA MET A 13 30.13 -22.61 -14.21
C MET A 13 30.05 -22.58 -12.68
N ALA A 14 31.09 -23.01 -11.97
CA ALA A 14 31.10 -23.00 -10.50
C ALA A 14 31.27 -21.59 -9.90
N ALA A 15 31.87 -20.66 -10.65
CA ALA A 15 32.05 -19.27 -10.21
C ALA A 15 30.77 -18.41 -10.38
N SER A 16 29.84 -18.81 -11.25
CA SER A 16 28.61 -18.05 -11.53
C SER A 16 27.44 -18.38 -10.61
N THR A 17 27.47 -19.50 -9.87
CA THR A 17 26.37 -19.91 -8.99
C THR A 17 26.40 -19.27 -7.60
N LEU A 18 27.49 -18.61 -7.22
CA LEU A 18 27.61 -17.90 -5.93
C LEU A 18 27.02 -16.47 -5.96
N ALA A 19 26.71 -15.93 -7.13
CA ALA A 19 26.19 -14.56 -7.29
C ALA A 19 24.65 -14.44 -7.23
N LEU A 20 23.91 -15.56 -7.19
CA LEU A 20 22.43 -15.54 -7.26
C LEU A 20 21.71 -15.28 -5.92
N TRP A 21 22.45 -15.09 -4.81
CA TRP A 21 21.83 -14.93 -3.48
C TRP A 21 21.80 -13.49 -2.97
N ALA A 22 22.33 -12.52 -3.72
CA ALA A 22 22.25 -11.10 -3.37
C ALA A 22 21.06 -10.44 -4.08
N LEU A 23 19.83 -10.87 -3.76
CA LEU A 23 18.67 -10.04 -4.00
C LEU A 23 18.74 -8.87 -3.00
N PRO A 24 18.69 -7.60 -3.43
CA PRO A 24 18.39 -6.53 -2.49
C PRO A 24 16.98 -6.80 -1.96
N SER A 25 16.85 -7.13 -0.68
CA SER A 25 15.57 -6.94 0.01
C SER A 25 15.22 -5.46 -0.17
N ALA A 26 14.21 -5.17 -0.97
CA ALA A 26 13.63 -3.83 -1.02
C ALA A 26 13.08 -3.53 0.38
N ALA A 27 13.89 -2.89 1.22
CA ALA A 27 13.46 -2.42 2.52
C ALA A 27 12.44 -1.31 2.27
N ILE A 28 11.17 -1.56 2.61
CA ILE A 28 10.13 -0.54 2.54
C ILE A 28 10.41 0.45 3.68
N ASP A 29 10.72 1.70 3.32
CA ASP A 29 10.98 2.78 4.26
C ASP A 29 9.66 3.39 4.76
N PHE A 30 9.18 2.91 5.90
CA PHE A 30 8.00 3.45 6.58
C PHE A 30 8.26 4.76 7.34
N THR A 31 9.48 5.31 7.28
CA THR A 31 9.81 6.60 7.93
C THR A 31 9.58 7.81 7.03
N ASN A 32 9.26 7.57 5.74
CA ASN A 32 8.94 8.64 4.81
C ASN A 32 7.72 9.43 5.29
N ALA A 33 7.80 10.77 5.24
CA ALA A 33 6.72 11.66 5.65
C ALA A 33 5.44 11.51 4.81
N ALA A 34 5.51 10.87 3.64
CA ALA A 34 4.34 10.52 2.83
C ALA A 34 3.52 9.37 3.42
N PHE A 35 4.06 8.58 4.36
CA PHE A 35 3.33 7.49 5.02
C PHE A 35 2.76 7.94 6.36
N VAL A 36 1.57 7.43 6.69
CA VAL A 36 0.98 7.61 8.02
C VAL A 36 1.85 6.90 9.04
N LYS A 37 2.30 7.63 10.08
CA LYS A 37 3.02 7.03 11.20
C LYS A 37 2.10 6.04 11.91
N VAL A 38 2.40 4.76 11.83
CA VAL A 38 1.68 3.72 12.56
C VAL A 38 2.17 3.75 14.01
N ALA A 39 1.29 4.11 14.94
CA ALA A 39 1.62 4.03 16.37
C ALA A 39 1.87 2.56 16.75
N THR A 40 2.92 2.30 17.53
CA THR A 40 3.26 0.95 18.02
C THR A 40 2.36 0.50 19.17
N ALA A 41 1.57 1.41 19.75
CA ALA A 41 0.64 1.16 20.83
C ALA A 41 -0.80 1.39 20.38
N ASN A 42 -1.75 0.68 21.02
CA ASN A 42 -3.17 0.95 20.85
C ASN A 42 -3.47 2.42 21.20
N THR A 43 -4.01 3.14 20.23
CA THR A 43 -4.52 4.49 20.45
C THR A 43 -5.92 4.45 21.04
N SER A 44 -6.32 5.51 21.74
CA SER A 44 -7.72 5.68 22.13
C SER A 44 -8.59 5.90 20.89
N ILE A 45 -9.81 5.36 20.90
CA ILE A 45 -10.81 5.66 19.87
C ILE A 45 -11.18 7.16 19.88
N PRO A 46 -11.54 7.76 18.74
CA PRO A 46 -12.10 9.12 18.71
C PRO A 46 -13.40 9.20 19.52
N VAL A 47 -13.68 10.37 20.11
CA VAL A 47 -14.95 10.61 20.83
C VAL A 47 -16.18 10.34 19.96
N GLY A 48 -16.11 10.68 18.67
CA GLY A 48 -17.18 10.37 17.72
C GLY A 48 -17.45 8.87 17.57
N HIS A 49 -16.42 8.03 17.59
CA HIS A 49 -16.60 6.57 17.56
C HIS A 49 -17.25 6.06 18.86
N LEU A 50 -16.81 6.60 20.00
CA LEU A 50 -17.38 6.26 21.30
C LEU A 50 -18.88 6.57 21.35
N ASP A 51 -19.29 7.78 20.98
CA ASP A 51 -20.69 8.21 21.04
C ASP A 51 -21.55 7.49 20.00
N PHE A 52 -21.00 7.24 18.81
CA PHE A 52 -21.65 6.42 17.79
C PHE A 52 -21.92 5.00 18.30
N CYS A 53 -20.91 4.32 18.83
CA CYS A 53 -21.08 2.94 19.30
C CYS A 53 -21.96 2.82 20.55
N ARG A 54 -21.95 3.84 21.42
CA ARG A 54 -22.90 3.92 22.55
C ARG A 54 -24.35 3.98 22.07
N SER A 55 -24.62 4.75 21.02
CA SER A 55 -25.99 4.89 20.47
C SER A 55 -26.37 3.76 19.50
N ARG A 56 -25.40 3.11 18.86
CA ARG A 56 -25.58 2.08 17.82
C ARG A 56 -24.66 0.86 18.04
N PRO A 57 -24.83 0.11 19.13
CA PRO A 57 -23.91 -0.98 19.48
C PRO A 57 -23.88 -2.12 18.44
N GLY A 58 -24.96 -2.31 17.67
CA GLY A 58 -25.02 -3.30 16.60
C GLY A 58 -24.11 -2.99 15.40
N GLU A 59 -23.77 -1.71 15.17
CA GLU A 59 -22.90 -1.29 14.06
C GLU A 59 -21.41 -1.32 14.42
N CYS A 60 -21.08 -1.57 15.69
CA CYS A 60 -19.70 -1.63 16.18
C CYS A 60 -19.22 -3.04 16.52
N GLN A 61 -19.92 -4.06 16.01
CA GLN A 61 -19.48 -5.45 16.13
C GLN A 61 -18.33 -5.73 15.15
N ALA A 62 -17.57 -6.78 15.44
CA ALA A 62 -16.56 -7.25 14.49
C ALA A 62 -17.23 -7.56 13.15
N ASN A 63 -16.66 -7.02 12.06
CA ASN A 63 -17.21 -7.25 10.74
C ASN A 63 -16.95 -8.70 10.35
N SER A 64 -18.02 -9.48 10.17
CA SER A 64 -17.93 -10.92 9.90
C SER A 64 -17.54 -11.23 8.45
N ASP A 65 -17.86 -10.32 7.53
CA ASP A 65 -17.48 -10.39 6.12
C ASP A 65 -16.41 -9.34 5.81
N VAL A 66 -15.14 -9.74 5.98
CA VAL A 66 -14.01 -8.91 5.53
C VAL A 66 -13.96 -8.95 4.01
N GLN A 67 -14.28 -7.82 3.37
CA GLN A 67 -14.12 -7.66 1.93
C GLN A 67 -12.66 -7.35 1.61
N ASP A 68 -12.12 -8.04 0.61
CA ASP A 68 -10.78 -7.74 0.11
C ASP A 68 -10.71 -6.32 -0.47
N ALA A 69 -9.53 -5.72 -0.39
CA ALA A 69 -9.28 -4.42 -1.00
C ALA A 69 -9.52 -4.50 -2.52
N MET A 70 -10.23 -3.51 -3.06
CA MET A 70 -10.44 -3.42 -4.50
C MET A 70 -9.11 -3.23 -5.22
N ALA A 71 -8.82 -4.12 -6.18
CA ALA A 71 -7.62 -4.01 -6.99
C ALA A 71 -7.64 -2.72 -7.81
N LEU A 72 -6.55 -1.95 -7.75
CA LEU A 72 -6.37 -0.75 -8.56
C LEU A 72 -5.89 -1.13 -9.96
N THR A 73 -6.80 -1.67 -10.76
CA THR A 73 -6.56 -1.92 -12.19
C THR A 73 -6.49 -0.60 -12.95
N GLU A 74 -5.97 -0.61 -14.17
CA GLU A 74 -5.95 0.58 -15.02
C GLU A 74 -7.36 1.16 -15.24
N ALA A 75 -8.37 0.30 -15.43
CA ALA A 75 -9.76 0.74 -15.57
C ALA A 75 -10.28 1.43 -14.29
N ASN A 76 -10.02 0.85 -13.12
CA ASN A 76 -10.43 1.43 -11.83
C ASN A 76 -9.68 2.74 -11.54
N TRP A 77 -8.41 2.83 -11.93
CA TRP A 77 -7.62 4.05 -11.84
C TRP A 77 -8.19 5.16 -12.72
N GLN A 78 -8.49 4.86 -13.99
CA GLN A 78 -9.08 5.83 -14.91
C GLN A 78 -10.45 6.31 -14.43
N GLN A 79 -11.28 5.40 -13.89
CA GLN A 79 -12.54 5.78 -13.27
C GLN A 79 -12.33 6.73 -12.08
N LEU A 80 -11.39 6.43 -11.19
CA LEU A 80 -11.08 7.27 -10.03
C LEU A 80 -10.63 8.67 -10.48
N VAL A 81 -9.74 8.76 -11.47
CA VAL A 81 -9.27 10.03 -12.03
C VAL A 81 -10.41 10.81 -12.68
N ALA A 82 -11.27 10.14 -13.47
CA ALA A 82 -12.40 10.77 -14.15
C ALA A 82 -13.41 11.36 -13.16
N VAL A 83 -13.77 10.62 -12.11
CA VAL A 83 -14.68 11.09 -11.06
C VAL A 83 -14.10 12.31 -10.34
N ASN A 84 -12.83 12.24 -9.94
CA ASN A 84 -12.17 13.36 -9.27
C ASN A 84 -12.10 14.60 -10.18
N ALA A 85 -11.74 14.42 -11.45
CA ALA A 85 -11.68 15.52 -12.42
C ALA A 85 -13.05 16.16 -12.65
N HIS A 86 -14.12 15.37 -12.73
CA HIS A 86 -15.48 15.88 -12.87
C HIS A 86 -15.84 16.82 -11.73
N PHE A 87 -15.73 16.36 -10.48
CA PHE A 87 -16.14 17.17 -9.33
C PHE A 87 -15.24 18.39 -9.11
N ASN A 88 -13.94 18.27 -9.36
CA ASN A 88 -13.02 19.41 -9.29
C ASN A 88 -13.33 20.50 -10.34
N GLN A 89 -14.02 20.16 -11.43
CA GLN A 89 -14.42 21.11 -12.47
C GLN A 89 -15.84 21.65 -12.26
N THR A 90 -16.74 20.88 -11.64
CA THR A 90 -18.16 21.25 -11.52
C THR A 90 -18.53 21.90 -10.19
N ILE A 91 -17.73 21.69 -9.14
CA ILE A 91 -18.00 22.24 -7.80
C ILE A 91 -17.13 23.47 -7.57
N VAL A 92 -17.77 24.58 -7.19
CA VAL A 92 -17.05 25.77 -6.74
C VAL A 92 -16.49 25.52 -5.34
N PRO A 93 -15.16 25.58 -5.12
CA PRO A 93 -14.59 25.44 -3.79
C PRO A 93 -14.91 26.68 -2.95
N VAL A 94 -15.37 26.47 -1.73
CA VAL A 94 -15.70 27.54 -0.76
C VAL A 94 -15.11 27.13 0.59
N THR A 95 -14.50 28.07 1.30
CA THR A 95 -13.97 27.85 2.65
C THR A 95 -15.08 28.02 3.70
N ASP A 96 -14.89 27.45 4.90
CA ASP A 96 -15.89 27.57 5.96
C ASP A 96 -16.22 29.03 6.33
N GLN A 97 -15.23 29.94 6.26
CA GLN A 97 -15.39 31.37 6.56
C GLN A 97 -16.26 32.12 5.52
N GLU A 98 -16.34 31.60 4.31
CA GLU A 98 -17.15 32.17 3.23
C GLU A 98 -18.57 31.59 3.24
N LEU A 99 -18.74 30.37 3.74
CA LEU A 99 -20.01 29.66 3.77
C LEU A 99 -20.85 29.94 5.03
N TYR A 100 -20.21 30.23 6.17
CA TYR A 100 -20.84 30.47 7.48
C TYR A 100 -20.46 31.82 8.06
#